data_AF-A0A662W047-F1
#
_entry.id   AF-A0A662W047-F1
#
_cell.length_a   1.000
_cell.length_b   1.000
_cell.length_c   1.000
_cell.angle_alpha   90.00
_cell.angle_beta   90.00
_cell.angle_gamma   90.00
#
_symmetry.space_group_name_H-M   'P 1'
#
loop_
_entity.id
_entity.type
_entity.pdbx_description
1 polymer ?
#
loop_
_entity_poly.entity_id
_entity_poly.type
_entity_poly.pdbx_seq_one_letter_code
_entity_poly.pdbx_strand_id
1 'polypeptide(L)'
;MIIEWDRVRELFPATKKFVYLNAAEGSPVCILSAKEAKAFYDEILTKGDLPWDEWLEKREVVREKVAKLINADKSEIAFTLNTSHMLIKLFNSSITKTSSSLQEGRD
;
A
#
# COMPACT_ATOMS: atom_id res chain seq x y z
N MET A 1 -25.81 -10.35 -3.61
CA MET A 1 -25.69 -9.02 -3.00
C MET A 1 -25.66 -8.00 -4.13
N ILE A 2 -26.54 -7.00 -4.12
CA ILE A 2 -26.59 -5.96 -5.15
C ILE A 2 -25.70 -4.80 -4.70
N ILE A 3 -24.82 -4.33 -5.58
CA ILE A 3 -23.95 -3.18 -5.30
C ILE A 3 -24.69 -1.91 -5.75
N GLU A 4 -24.83 -0.94 -4.84
CA GLU A 4 -25.36 0.39 -5.14
C GLU A 4 -24.26 1.29 -5.70
N TRP A 5 -24.09 1.31 -7.02
CA TRP A 5 -23.00 2.03 -7.70
C TRP A 5 -23.00 3.55 -7.47
N ASP A 6 -24.18 4.15 -7.33
CA ASP A 6 -24.30 5.59 -7.07
C ASP A 6 -23.66 5.96 -5.72
N ARG A 7 -23.88 5.14 -4.68
CA ARG A 7 -23.23 5.32 -3.38
C ARG A 7 -21.71 5.17 -3.46
N VAL A 8 -21.22 4.22 -4.28
CA VAL A 8 -19.77 4.06 -4.50
C VAL A 8 -19.21 5.30 -5.20
N ARG A 9 -19.92 5.84 -6.20
CA ARG A 9 -19.50 7.04 -6.94
C ARG A 9 -19.44 8.28 -6.04
N GLU A 10 -20.33 8.40 -5.07
CA GLU A 10 -20.33 9.51 -4.09
C GLU A 10 -19.04 9.59 -3.26
N LEU A 11 -18.33 8.47 -3.07
CA LEU A 11 -17.05 8.42 -2.36
C LEU A 11 -15.90 9.12 -3.11
N PHE A 12 -16.11 9.51 -4.37
CA PHE A 12 -15.12 10.17 -5.22
C PHE A 12 -15.63 11.56 -5.67
N PRO A 13 -15.54 12.61 -4.83
CA PRO A 13 -16.12 13.92 -5.12
C PRO A 13 -15.68 14.55 -6.46
N ALA A 14 -14.49 14.21 -6.94
CA ALA A 14 -13.98 14.69 -8.21
C ALA A 14 -14.88 14.32 -9.41
N THR A 15 -15.63 13.22 -9.32
CA THR A 15 -16.53 12.77 -10.39
C THR A 15 -17.79 13.62 -10.54
N LYS A 16 -18.02 14.58 -9.65
CA LYS A 16 -19.07 15.62 -9.78
C LYS A 16 -18.67 16.74 -10.75
N LYS A 17 -17.36 16.89 -11.00
CA LYS A 17 -16.79 17.98 -11.82
C LYS A 17 -16.14 17.48 -13.09
N PHE A 18 -15.54 16.29 -13.06
CA PHE A 18 -14.74 15.76 -14.15
C PHE A 18 -15.16 14.33 -14.53
N VAL A 19 -14.97 14.00 -15.81
CA VAL A 19 -15.11 12.64 -16.34
C VAL A 19 -13.71 12.03 -16.45
N TYR A 20 -13.39 11.09 -15.56
CA TYR A 20 -12.08 10.43 -15.52
C TYR A 20 -12.09 9.17 -16.39
N LEU A 21 -11.45 9.24 -17.57
CA LEU A 21 -11.29 8.11 -18.50
C LEU A 21 -9.83 7.61 -18.58
N ASN A 22 -8.97 8.00 -17.63
CA ASN A 22 -7.57 7.59 -17.53
C ASN A 22 -7.27 6.89 -16.20
N ALA A 23 -8.16 5.99 -15.79
CA ALA A 23 -8.08 5.37 -14.47
C ALA A 23 -6.83 4.50 -14.25
N ALA A 24 -6.18 4.06 -15.34
CA ALA A 24 -4.97 3.24 -15.32
C ALA A 24 -3.70 4.03 -14.96
N GLU A 25 -3.65 5.34 -15.24
CA GLU A 25 -2.52 6.20 -14.87
C GLU A 25 -2.74 6.86 -13.51
N GLY A 26 -3.89 7.51 -13.34
CA GLY A 26 -4.19 8.29 -12.14
C GLY A 26 -5.69 8.48 -11.97
N SER A 27 -6.19 8.09 -10.81
CA SER A 27 -7.61 8.22 -10.44
C SER A 27 -7.79 9.09 -9.20
N PRO A 28 -8.96 9.73 -9.04
CA PRO A 28 -9.33 10.35 -7.78
C PRO A 28 -9.26 9.35 -6.63
N VAL A 29 -8.77 9.81 -5.49
CA VAL A 29 -8.73 9.01 -4.26
C VAL A 29 -10.10 9.03 -3.58
N CYS A 30 -10.48 7.89 -2.98
CA CYS A 30 -11.68 7.78 -2.16
C CYS A 30 -11.59 8.69 -0.94
N ILE A 31 -12.69 9.36 -0.59
CA ILE A 31 -12.75 10.28 0.56
C ILE A 31 -12.32 9.61 1.89
N LEU A 32 -12.60 8.31 2.04
CA LEU A 32 -12.21 7.55 3.24
C LEU A 32 -10.69 7.40 3.33
N SER A 33 -10.02 7.04 2.24
CA SER A 33 -8.56 6.92 2.20
C SER A 33 -7.88 8.28 2.38
N ALA A 34 -8.42 9.34 1.77
CA ALA A 34 -7.91 10.70 1.94
C ALA A 34 -8.02 11.19 3.39
N LYS A 35 -9.12 10.86 4.08
CA LYS A 35 -9.33 11.19 5.49
C LYS A 35 -8.28 10.53 6.39
N GLU A 36 -8.06 9.22 6.24
CA GLU A 36 -7.09 8.50 7.07
C GLU A 36 -5.64 8.95 6.80
N ALA A 37 -5.29 9.22 5.53
CA ALA A 37 -3.99 9.78 5.20
C ALA A 37 -3.77 11.15 5.84
N LYS A 38 -4.78 12.03 5.81
CA LYS A 38 -4.71 13.32 6.49
C LYS A 38 -4.53 13.16 8.00
N ALA A 39 -5.28 12.25 8.62
CA ALA A 39 -5.18 11.99 10.06
C ALA A 39 -3.76 11.55 10.45
N PHE A 40 -3.13 10.68 9.67
CA PHE A 40 -1.74 10.28 9.90
C PHE A 40 -0.76 11.46 9.85
N TYR A 41 -0.89 12.36 8.86
CA TYR A 41 -0.05 13.56 8.80
C TYR A 41 -0.32 14.53 9.95
N ASP A 42 -1.58 14.69 10.37
CA ASP A 42 -1.95 15.50 11.53
C ASP A 42 -1.34 14.92 12.82
N GLU A 43 -1.30 13.60 12.97
CA GLU A 43 -0.66 12.90 14.10
C GLU A 43 0.85 13.16 14.13
N ILE A 44 1.56 13.00 13.01
CA ILE A 44 3.00 13.31 12.92
C ILE A 44 3.27 14.78 13.26
N LEU A 45 2.46 15.69 12.70
CA LEU A 45 2.62 17.13 12.92
C LEU A 45 2.50 17.52 14.40
N THR A 46 1.61 16.85 15.14
CA THR A 46 1.28 17.23 16.52
C THR A 46 2.02 16.42 17.58
N LYS A 47 2.38 15.17 17.28
CA LYS A 47 2.95 14.22 18.26
C LYS A 47 4.34 13.72 17.88
N GLY A 48 4.85 14.05 16.70
CA GLY A 48 6.09 13.46 16.19
C GLY A 48 5.93 11.95 16.01
N ASP A 49 6.93 11.20 16.45
CA ASP A 49 6.99 9.73 16.38
C ASP A 49 6.45 9.01 17.62
N LEU A 50 5.91 9.73 18.61
CA LEU A 50 5.34 9.12 19.82
C LEU A 50 4.32 7.99 19.55
N PRO A 51 3.43 8.07 18.53
CA PRO A 51 2.46 7.00 18.25
C PRO A 51 3.02 5.82 17.42
N TRP A 52 4.35 5.65 17.35
CA TRP A 52 5.00 4.66 16.49
C TRP A 52 4.44 3.24 16.64
N ASP A 53 4.29 2.76 17.87
CA ASP A 53 3.80 1.40 18.13
C ASP A 53 2.35 1.21 17.67
N GLU A 54 1.50 2.24 17.83
CA GLU A 54 0.12 2.24 17.34
C GLU A 54 0.09 2.19 15.80
N TRP A 55 1.00 2.89 15.12
CA TRP A 55 1.11 2.82 13.67
C TRP A 55 1.58 1.45 13.17
N LEU A 56 2.51 0.82 13.89
CA LEU A 56 2.92 -0.55 13.60
C LEU A 56 1.76 -1.52 13.74
N GLU A 57 0.96 -1.42 14.80
CA GLU A 57 -0.22 -2.27 15.00
C GLU A 57 -1.26 -2.05 13.88
N LYS A 58 -1.59 -0.78 13.57
CA LYS A 58 -2.49 -0.44 12.46
C LYS A 58 -2.00 -1.03 11.14
N ARG A 59 -0.69 -0.99 10.87
CA ARG A 59 -0.08 -1.58 9.67
C ARG A 59 -0.27 -3.10 9.61
N GLU A 60 -0.12 -3.81 10.72
CA GLU A 60 -0.32 -5.27 10.76
C GLU A 60 -1.79 -5.65 10.56
N VAL A 61 -2.74 -4.85 11.07
CA VAL A 61 -4.17 -5.04 10.77
C VAL A 61 -4.45 -4.84 9.27
N VAL A 62 -3.82 -3.87 8.62
CA VAL A 62 -3.95 -3.68 7.17
C VAL A 62 -3.31 -4.84 6.40
N ARG A 63 -2.16 -5.35 6.85
CA ARG A 63 -1.49 -6.52 6.24
C ARG A 63 -2.40 -7.74 6.19
N GLU A 64 -3.06 -8.04 7.30
CA GLU A 64 -4.02 -9.14 7.40
C GLU A 64 -5.21 -8.98 6.43
N LYS A 65 -5.74 -7.75 6.29
CA LYS A 65 -6.83 -7.46 5.35
C LYS A 65 -6.41 -7.64 3.89
N VAL A 66 -5.20 -7.18 3.55
CA VAL A 66 -4.63 -7.34 2.19
C VAL A 66 -4.36 -8.81 1.89
N ALA A 67 -3.81 -9.56 2.84
CA ALA A 67 -3.58 -11.00 2.71
C ALA A 67 -4.89 -11.74 2.39
N LYS A 68 -5.97 -11.45 3.13
CA LYS A 68 -7.30 -12.00 2.86
C LYS A 68 -7.86 -11.63 1.49
N LEU A 69 -7.65 -10.40 1.04
CA LEU A 69 -8.13 -9.93 -0.26
C LEU A 69 -7.55 -10.75 -1.43
N ILE A 70 -6.29 -11.19 -1.31
CA ILE A 70 -5.59 -11.96 -2.35
C ILE A 70 -5.43 -13.44 -2.01
N ASN A 71 -6.07 -13.91 -0.93
CA ASN A 71 -5.98 -15.29 -0.44
C ASN A 71 -4.53 -15.76 -0.17
N ALA A 72 -3.77 -14.94 0.56
CA ALA A 72 -2.40 -15.23 1.01
C ALA A 72 -2.31 -15.24 2.54
N ASP A 73 -1.18 -15.69 3.10
CA ASP A 73 -0.84 -15.49 4.51
C ASP A 73 -0.24 -14.09 4.74
N LYS A 74 -0.44 -13.52 5.93
CA LYS A 74 0.13 -12.20 6.28
C LYS A 74 1.66 -12.15 6.13
N SER A 75 2.37 -13.26 6.37
CA SER A 75 3.83 -13.36 6.25
C SER A 75 4.32 -13.27 4.81
N GLU A 76 3.43 -13.47 3.83
CA GLU A 76 3.72 -13.35 2.40
C GLU A 76 3.55 -11.91 1.87
N ILE A 77 3.04 -10.99 2.71
CA ILE A 77 2.76 -9.61 2.31
C ILE A 77 3.89 -8.67 2.76
N ALA A 78 4.53 -8.01 1.80
CA ALA A 78 5.46 -6.91 2.05
C ALA A 78 4.91 -5.58 1.49
N PHE A 79 4.94 -4.52 2.30
CA PHE A 79 4.57 -3.17 1.84
C PHE A 79 5.78 -2.46 1.24
N THR A 80 5.57 -1.85 0.06
CA THR A 80 6.57 -1.06 -0.66
C THR A 80 5.96 0.23 -1.17
N LEU A 81 6.80 1.17 -1.64
CA LEU A 81 6.34 2.47 -2.11
C LEU A 81 5.44 2.42 -3.35
N ASN A 82 5.83 1.63 -4.36
CA ASN A 82 5.09 1.44 -5.61
C ASN A 82 5.60 0.21 -6.38
N THR A 83 4.95 -0.12 -7.50
CA THR A 83 5.27 -1.29 -8.35
C THR A 83 6.71 -1.25 -8.85
N SER A 84 7.18 -0.11 -9.37
CA SER A 84 8.54 0.02 -9.92
C SER A 84 9.60 -0.18 -8.83
N HIS A 85 9.39 0.41 -7.66
CA HIS A 85 10.28 0.25 -6.51
C HIS A 85 10.38 -1.21 -6.08
N MET A 86 9.26 -1.93 -6.03
CA MET A 86 9.24 -3.37 -5.72
C MET A 86 10.06 -4.17 -6.73
N LEU A 87 9.86 -3.94 -8.04
CA LEU A 87 10.58 -4.68 -9.08
C LEU A 87 12.10 -4.49 -8.97
N ILE A 88 12.55 -3.26 -8.75
CA ILE A 88 13.98 -2.94 -8.55
C ILE A 88 14.51 -3.66 -7.30
N LYS A 89 13.76 -3.64 -6.19
CA LYS A 89 14.17 -4.31 -4.93
C LYS A 89 14.28 -5.82 -5.10
N LEU A 90 13.31 -6.46 -5.75
CA LEU A 90 13.34 -7.90 -6.03
C LEU A 90 14.55 -8.27 -6.87
N PHE A 91 14.78 -7.56 -7.98
CA PHE A 91 15.90 -7.82 -8.87
C PHE A 91 17.25 -7.73 -8.15
N ASN A 92 17.48 -6.65 -7.39
CA ASN A 92 18.71 -6.46 -6.65
C ASN A 92 18.92 -7.54 -5.58
N SER A 93 17.84 -7.97 -4.89
CA SER A 93 17.92 -9.03 -3.88
C SER A 93 18.31 -10.39 -4.48
N SER A 94 17.84 -10.70 -5.68
CA SER A 94 18.17 -11.94 -6.39
C SER A 94 19.64 -11.99 -6.79
N ILE A 95 20.20 -10.87 -7.27
CA ILE A 95 21.63 -10.78 -7.60
C ILE A 95 22.48 -11.03 -6.36
N THR A 96 22.15 -10.41 -5.23
CA THR A 96 22.93 -10.57 -3.99
C THR A 96 22.97 -12.02 -3.49
N LYS A 97 21.86 -12.76 -3.63
CA LYS A 97 21.80 -14.19 -3.29
C LYS A 97 22.64 -15.05 -4.24
N THR A 98 22.63 -14.74 -5.53
CA THR A 98 23.46 -15.48 -6.51
C THR A 98 24.95 -15.22 -6.29
N SER A 99 25.36 -13.99 -5.98
CA SER A 99 26.77 -13.66 -5.71
C SER A 99 27.32 -14.33 -4.45
N SER A 100 26.52 -14.45 -3.39
CA SER A 100 26.97 -15.14 -2.16
C SER A 100 27.11 -16.65 -2.37
N SER A 101 26.16 -17.29 -3.07
CA SER A 101 26.25 -18.72 -3.41
C SER A 101 27.43 -19.07 -4.34
N LEU A 102 27.92 -18.10 -5.13
CA LEU A 102 29.10 -18.27 -5.99
C LEU A 102 30.44 -18.05 -5.28
N GLN A 103 30.42 -17.51 -4.05
CA GLN A 103 31.60 -17.40 -3.20
C GLN A 103 31.74 -18.62 -2.27
N GLU A 104 30.64 -19.13 -1.73
CA GLU A 104 30.65 -20.30 -0.83
C GLU A 104 31.00 -21.64 -1.53
N GLY A 105 30.96 -21.71 -2.86
CA GLY A 105 31.39 -22.89 -3.64
C GLY A 105 32.82 -22.84 -4.17
N ARG A 106 33.64 -21.89 -3.70
CA ARG A 106 35.02 -21.65 -4.16
C ARG A 106 36.10 -21.81 -3.08
N ASP A 107 35.70 -22.28 -1.90
CA ASP A 107 36.57 -22.70 -0.79
C ASP A 107 36.38 -24.22 -0.54
#